data_AF-A0A7X7QQ84-F1
#
_entry.id   AF-A0A7X7QQ84-F1
#
_cell.length_a   1.000
_cell.length_b   1.000
_cell.length_c   1.000
_cell.angle_alpha   90.00
_cell.angle_beta   90.00
_cell.angle_gamma   90.00
#
_symmetry.space_group_name_H-M   'P 1'
#
loop_
_entity.id
_entity.type
_entity.pdbx_description
1 polymer ?
#
loop_
_entity_poly.entity_id
_entity_poly.type
_entity_poly.pdbx_seq_one_letter_code
_entity_poly.pdbx_strand_id
1 'polypeptide(L)'
;MSTLYPVKAIGDEPVMFVDDTMLADSIGLTRQVHTWKKVGDAPRLAADRPWEKTPMSPAAVIYDDALGLWRMWYGAGLLATSRDGLRWEKPTLGLHR
;
A
#
# COMPACT_ATOMS: atom_id res chain seq x y z
N MET A 1 18.72 24.04 -6.61
CA MET A 1 18.91 24.54 -5.24
C MET A 1 17.92 23.84 -4.32
N SER A 2 18.39 22.89 -3.51
CA SER A 2 17.82 22.53 -2.20
C SER A 2 18.74 21.48 -1.57
N THR A 3 19.84 21.93 -0.97
CA THR A 3 20.59 21.13 0.01
C THR A 3 19.76 21.13 1.28
N LEU A 4 19.03 20.05 1.54
CA LEU A 4 18.50 19.79 2.86
C LEU A 4 19.30 18.59 3.36
N TYR A 5 20.13 18.85 4.37
CA TYR A 5 21.01 17.92 5.09
C TYR A 5 22.37 17.61 4.43
N PRO A 6 23.49 17.72 5.20
CA PRO A 6 24.75 17.14 4.76
C PRO A 6 24.59 15.61 4.66
N VAL A 7 25.15 15.02 3.60
CA VAL A 7 25.20 13.56 3.44
C VAL A 7 25.79 12.97 4.73
N LYS A 8 25.03 12.10 5.40
CA LYS A 8 25.52 11.44 6.61
C LYS A 8 26.68 10.50 6.23
N ALA A 9 27.83 10.65 6.88
CA ALA A 9 28.97 9.77 6.68
C ALA A 9 28.60 8.33 7.03
N ILE A 10 29.07 7.37 6.22
CA ILE A 10 28.90 5.95 6.48
C ILE A 10 29.91 5.56 7.56
N GLY A 11 29.41 5.09 8.70
CA GLY A 11 30.20 4.49 9.78
C GLY A 11 29.91 2.99 9.92
N ASP A 12 30.26 2.44 11.09
CA ASP A 12 30.13 1.02 11.38
C ASP A 12 28.76 0.67 11.99
N GLU A 13 27.89 1.66 12.18
CA GLU A 13 26.57 1.46 12.77
C GLU A 13 25.57 0.86 11.76
N PRO A 14 24.62 0.03 12.22
CA PRO A 14 23.49 -0.36 11.40
C PRO A 14 22.69 0.87 10.95
N VAL A 15 22.41 0.96 9.66
CA VAL A 15 21.64 2.06 9.06
C VAL A 15 20.40 1.52 8.32
N MET A 16 19.33 2.30 8.39
CA MET A 16 18.09 1.99 7.66
C MET A 16 18.07 2.80 6.37
N PHE A 17 17.94 2.11 5.23
CA PHE A 17 17.90 2.75 3.92
C PHE A 17 16.45 3.10 3.53
N VAL A 18 15.88 4.09 4.21
CA VAL A 18 14.47 4.52 4.03
C VAL A 18 14.31 5.89 3.38
N ASP A 19 15.38 6.67 3.29
CA ASP A 19 15.39 8.02 2.74
C ASP A 19 16.70 8.31 1.97
N ASP A 20 16.87 9.55 1.53
CA ASP A 20 18.01 10.01 0.73
C ASP A 20 19.13 10.66 1.57
N THR A 21 19.08 10.58 2.90
CA THR A 21 20.05 11.28 3.79
C THR A 21 21.48 10.73 3.71
N MET A 22 21.64 9.48 3.25
CA MET A 22 22.95 8.84 3.03
C MET A 22 23.30 8.73 1.54
N LEU A 23 22.51 9.31 0.65
CA LEU A 23 22.73 9.22 -0.79
C LEU A 23 23.71 10.30 -1.24
N ALA A 24 24.89 9.87 -1.71
CA ALA A 24 25.92 10.80 -2.19
C ALA A 24 25.50 11.54 -3.47
N ASP A 25 24.94 10.80 -4.44
CA ASP A 25 24.51 11.34 -5.73
C ASP A 25 23.24 10.66 -6.26
N SER A 26 22.43 11.42 -7.00
CA SER A 26 21.30 10.94 -7.81
C SER A 26 21.44 11.49 -9.23
N ILE A 27 21.87 10.65 -10.17
CA ILE A 27 22.18 11.09 -11.54
C ILE A 27 21.09 10.61 -12.49
N GLY A 28 20.51 11.54 -13.27
CA GLY A 28 19.49 11.23 -14.27
C GLY A 28 18.13 10.81 -13.70
N LEU A 29 17.90 10.99 -12.39
CA LEU A 29 16.63 10.66 -11.75
C LEU A 29 15.70 11.88 -11.74
N THR A 30 14.44 11.68 -12.14
CA THR A 30 13.37 12.65 -11.94
C THR A 30 12.36 12.09 -10.95
N ARG A 31 12.21 12.72 -9.78
CA ARG A 31 11.17 12.34 -8.83
C ARG A 31 9.82 12.81 -9.34
N GLN A 32 8.97 11.86 -9.75
CA GLN A 32 7.59 12.15 -10.14
C GLN A 32 6.63 11.72 -9.03
N VAL A 33 5.89 12.68 -8.47
CA VAL A 33 4.76 12.39 -7.59
C VAL A 33 3.51 12.30 -8.46
N HIS A 34 2.88 11.12 -8.51
CA HIS A 34 1.64 10.96 -9.23
C HIS A 34 0.49 11.59 -8.45
N THR A 35 -0.19 12.58 -9.05
CA THR A 35 -1.41 13.14 -8.47
C THR A 35 -2.52 12.10 -8.58
N TRP A 36 -3.02 11.66 -7.43
CA TRP A 36 -4.17 10.78 -7.36
C TRP A 36 -5.46 11.61 -7.49
N LYS A 37 -6.49 10.98 -8.06
CA LYS A 37 -7.86 11.52 -8.07
C LYS A 37 -8.74 10.55 -7.31
N LYS A 38 -9.60 11.07 -6.45
CA LYS A 38 -10.63 10.24 -5.79
C LYS A 38 -11.56 9.68 -6.85
N VAL A 39 -11.77 8.38 -6.82
CA VAL A 39 -12.84 7.72 -7.58
C VAL A 39 -14.12 7.90 -6.76
N GLY A 40 -14.71 9.11 -6.81
CA GLY A 40 -15.96 9.48 -6.12
C GLY A 40 -15.88 9.61 -4.59
N ASP A 41 -17.03 9.89 -3.97
CA ASP A 41 -17.16 10.16 -2.52
C ASP A 41 -17.48 8.91 -1.69
N ALA A 42 -18.05 7.88 -2.30
CA ALA A 42 -18.39 6.63 -1.63
C ALA A 42 -17.14 5.77 -1.38
N PRO A 43 -17.07 5.04 -0.25
CA PRO A 43 -15.97 4.12 0.01
C PRO A 43 -15.97 2.99 -1.03
N ARG A 44 -14.78 2.61 -1.51
CA ARG A 44 -14.60 1.47 -2.42
C ARG A 44 -14.65 0.12 -1.70
N LEU A 45 -14.53 0.14 -0.37
CA LEU A 45 -14.74 -0.99 0.52
C LEU A 45 -15.60 -0.52 1.69
N ALA A 46 -16.85 -0.96 1.74
CA ALA A 46 -17.77 -0.73 2.86
C ALA A 46 -17.93 -2.01 3.69
N ALA A 47 -18.23 -1.92 4.99
CA ALA A 47 -18.57 -3.11 5.77
C ALA A 47 -19.98 -3.57 5.38
N ASP A 48 -20.08 -4.71 4.72
CA ASP A 48 -21.33 -5.27 4.18
C ASP A 48 -21.47 -6.78 4.41
N ARG A 49 -20.50 -7.41 5.09
CA ARG A 49 -20.52 -8.83 5.44
C ARG A 49 -20.66 -9.04 6.94
N PRO A 50 -21.37 -10.10 7.37
CA PRO A 50 -21.65 -10.33 8.78
C PRO A 50 -20.39 -10.64 9.61
N TRP A 51 -19.30 -11.10 8.97
CA TRP A 51 -18.03 -11.41 9.63
C TRP A 51 -17.11 -10.18 9.79
N GLU A 52 -17.50 -9.01 9.27
CA GLU A 52 -16.70 -7.80 9.33
C GLU A 52 -16.90 -7.06 10.65
N LYS A 53 -15.79 -6.70 11.31
CA LYS A 53 -15.79 -5.84 12.50
C LYS A 53 -15.27 -4.46 12.14
N THR A 54 -15.99 -3.42 12.56
CA THR A 54 -15.63 -2.02 12.33
C THR A 54 -14.72 -1.52 13.47
N PRO A 55 -13.68 -0.70 13.18
CA PRO A 55 -13.28 -0.19 11.87
C PRO A 55 -12.54 -1.23 11.02
N MET A 56 -12.83 -1.23 9.73
CA MET A 56 -12.05 -1.97 8.75
C MET A 56 -10.98 -1.06 8.18
N SER A 57 -9.72 -1.49 8.26
CA SER A 57 -8.61 -0.81 7.60
C SER A 57 -7.99 -1.74 6.56
N PRO A 58 -7.73 -1.28 5.32
CA PRO A 58 -6.89 -2.02 4.39
C PRO A 58 -5.48 -2.10 4.96
N ALA A 59 -4.91 -3.30 5.01
CA ALA A 59 -3.54 -3.55 5.45
C ALA A 59 -2.58 -3.57 4.25
N ALA A 60 -2.98 -4.22 3.16
CA ALA A 60 -2.19 -4.31 1.94
C ALA A 60 -3.10 -4.51 0.72
N VAL A 61 -2.74 -3.89 -0.40
CA VAL A 61 -3.34 -4.11 -1.72
C VAL A 61 -2.21 -4.45 -2.70
N ILE A 62 -2.26 -5.64 -3.29
CA ILE A 62 -1.19 -6.19 -4.14
C ILE A 62 -1.83 -6.81 -5.39
N TYR A 63 -1.26 -6.53 -6.57
CA TYR A 63 -1.62 -7.27 -7.78
C TYR A 63 -0.90 -8.62 -7.80
N ASP A 64 -1.66 -9.69 -7.98
CA ASP A 64 -1.15 -11.05 -8.11
C ASP A 64 -1.16 -11.44 -9.60
N ASP A 65 0.02 -11.39 -10.23
CA ASP A 65 0.18 -11.69 -11.65
C ASP A 65 -0.23 -13.14 -12.01
N ALA A 66 -0.03 -14.09 -11.10
CA ALA A 66 -0.37 -15.48 -11.34
C ALA A 66 -1.89 -15.71 -11.37
N LEU A 67 -2.64 -14.96 -10.56
CA LEU A 67 -4.10 -15.00 -10.52
C LEU A 67 -4.75 -13.98 -11.48
N GLY A 68 -4.00 -12.99 -11.94
CA GLY A 68 -4.52 -11.86 -12.72
C GLY A 68 -5.51 -11.00 -11.92
N LEU A 69 -5.31 -10.89 -10.59
CA LEU A 69 -6.24 -10.23 -9.66
C LEU A 69 -5.50 -9.32 -8.68
N TRP A 70 -6.11 -8.18 -8.36
CA TRP A 70 -5.80 -7.43 -7.16
C TRP A 70 -6.30 -8.19 -5.94
N ARG A 71 -5.46 -8.29 -4.91
CA ARG A 71 -5.79 -8.86 -3.60
C ARG A 71 -5.62 -7.80 -2.52
N MET A 72 -6.57 -7.76 -1.60
CA MET A 72 -6.55 -6.87 -0.46
C MET A 72 -6.74 -7.67 0.83
N TRP A 73 -5.82 -7.49 1.77
CA TRP A 73 -5.99 -7.96 3.14
C TRP A 73 -6.48 -6.79 4.00
N TYR A 74 -7.57 -6.99 4.72
CA TYR A 74 -8.21 -5.96 5.53
C TYR A 74 -8.76 -6.55 6.83
N GLY A 75 -9.07 -5.68 7.80
CA GLY A 75 -9.85 -6.08 8.99
C GLY A 75 -9.28 -7.26 9.80
N ALA A 76 -7.95 -7.40 9.86
CA ALA A 76 -7.22 -8.46 10.54
C ALA A 76 -7.60 -9.89 10.08
N GLY A 77 -7.17 -10.25 8.86
CA GLY A 77 -7.26 -11.62 8.33
C GLY A 77 -8.38 -11.85 7.31
N LEU A 78 -9.06 -10.79 6.87
CA LEU A 78 -10.05 -10.86 5.79
C LEU A 78 -9.38 -10.62 4.43
N LEU A 79 -9.93 -11.24 3.38
CA LEU A 79 -9.47 -11.13 2.00
C LEU A 79 -10.58 -10.52 1.14
N ALA A 80 -10.20 -9.59 0.28
CA ALA A 80 -11.01 -9.18 -0.86
C ALA A 80 -10.17 -9.29 -2.14
N THR A 81 -10.84 -9.56 -3.27
CA THR A 81 -10.20 -9.66 -4.58
C THR A 81 -10.88 -8.76 -5.59
N SER A 82 -10.17 -8.31 -6.60
CA SER A 82 -10.70 -7.42 -7.63
C SER A 82 -9.99 -7.61 -8.96
N ARG A 83 -10.72 -7.47 -10.08
CA ARG A 83 -10.14 -7.43 -11.42
C ARG A 83 -9.65 -6.04 -11.82
N ASP A 84 -10.25 -5.00 -11.26
CA ASP A 84 -10.03 -3.60 -11.66
C ASP A 84 -9.44 -2.73 -10.53
N GLY A 85 -9.30 -3.27 -9.33
CA GLY A 85 -8.84 -2.56 -8.13
C GLY A 85 -9.88 -1.59 -7.55
N LEU A 86 -11.09 -1.52 -8.13
CA LEU A 86 -12.15 -0.58 -7.76
C LEU A 86 -13.37 -1.27 -7.18
N ARG A 87 -13.72 -2.45 -7.70
CA ARG A 87 -14.84 -3.27 -7.23
C ARG A 87 -14.31 -4.53 -6.56
N TRP A 88 -14.71 -4.75 -5.32
CA TRP A 88 -14.12 -5.79 -4.48
C TRP A 88 -15.11 -6.91 -4.20
N GLU A 89 -14.69 -8.13 -4.52
CA GLU A 89 -15.35 -9.38 -4.15
C GLU A 89 -14.77 -9.88 -2.82
N LYS A 90 -15.63 -10.24 -1.87
CA LYS A 90 -15.25 -10.67 -0.52
C LYS A 90 -15.58 -12.15 -0.34
N PRO A 91 -14.67 -13.06 -0.70
CA PRO A 91 -14.96 -14.49 -0.67
C PRO A 91 -15.25 -14.98 0.74
N THR A 92 -16.23 -15.86 0.87
CA THR A 92 -16.45 -16.61 2.12
C THR A 92 -15.38 -17.69 2.23
N LEU A 93 -14.39 -17.47 3.10
CA LEU A 93 -13.29 -18.40 3.30
C LEU A 93 -13.58 -19.49 4.35
N GLY A 94 -14.71 -19.40 5.07
CA GLY A 94 -15.03 -20.32 6.18
C GLY A 94 -14.11 -20.17 7.39
N LEU A 95 -13.38 -19.05 7.51
CA LEU A 95 -12.39 -18.80 8.58
C LEU A 95 -12.94 -17.99 9.77
N HIS A 96 -14.23 -17.66 9.75
CA HIS A 96 -14.90 -16.95 10.83
C HIS A 96 -15.47 -17.97 11.84
N ARG A 97 -15.24 -17.74 13.13
CA ARG A 97 -15.87 -18.48 14.24
C ARG A 97 -17.24 -17.92 14.57
#